data_AF-A0A7S2XLG5-F1
#
_entry.id   AF-A0A7S2XLG5-F1
#
_cell.length_a   1.000
_cell.length_b   1.000
_cell.length_c   1.000
_cell.angle_alpha   90.00
_cell.angle_beta   90.00
_cell.angle_gamma   90.00
#
_symmetry.space_group_name_H-M   'P 1'
#
loop_
_entity.id
_entity.type
_entity.pdbx_description
1 polymer ?
#
loop_
_entity_poly.entity_id
_entity_poly.type
_entity_poly.pdbx_seq_one_letter_code
_entity_poly.pdbx_strand_id
1 'polypeptide(L)'
;LERQLANIPLSGRTTEFEAKASQIRLELCENLSDILLCDPTVATQYDVAAKLWRGCFYDRIVELRGRISRASRSKSMDKGEKKKILMGLEKTLQQFLSEAIKLYVYLIGKYESMLVPQSTQSQSQLSYQSQESRSHDKRNKKSSNGALLLSPPSSDDSTHFVVAQGVIPTLYRILIHQGDLYRYDGDFTMAESSYSKASKLAPGKGNPYN
;
A
#
# COMPACT_ATOMS: atom_id res chain seq x y z
N LEU A 1 6.59 -19.85 3.33
CA LEU A 1 6.37 -18.98 4.51
C LEU A 1 4.96 -19.13 5.08
N GLU A 2 3.87 -18.92 4.33
CA GLU A 2 2.48 -19.08 4.83
C GLU A 2 2.22 -20.42 5.54
N ARG A 3 2.62 -21.55 4.93
CA ARG A 3 2.50 -22.87 5.57
C ARG A 3 3.29 -22.98 6.87
N GLN A 4 4.48 -22.38 6.95
CA GLN A 4 5.28 -22.39 8.17
C GLN A 4 4.58 -21.61 9.27
N LEU A 5 4.00 -20.45 8.93
CA LEU A 5 3.24 -19.62 9.88
C LEU A 5 1.98 -20.35 10.38
N ALA A 6 1.25 -21.01 9.50
CA ALA A 6 0.06 -21.80 9.83
C ALA A 6 0.35 -22.98 10.77
N ASN A 7 1.56 -23.54 10.68
CA ASN A 7 1.98 -24.67 11.52
C ASN A 7 2.47 -24.25 12.91
N ILE A 8 2.57 -22.95 13.22
CA ILE A 8 2.96 -22.50 14.57
C ILE A 8 1.75 -22.62 15.51
N PRO A 9 1.86 -23.39 16.61
CA PRO A 9 0.75 -23.56 17.55
C PRO A 9 0.20 -22.22 18.04
N LEU A 10 -1.13 -22.10 18.06
CA LEU A 10 -1.83 -20.94 18.61
C LEU A 10 -2.04 -21.06 20.13
N SER A 11 -2.19 -22.28 20.64
CA SER A 11 -2.38 -22.58 22.05
C SER A 11 -1.04 -22.64 22.79
N GLY A 12 -0.89 -21.84 23.85
CA GLY A 12 0.28 -21.92 24.74
C GLY A 12 1.57 -21.34 24.17
N ARG A 13 1.48 -20.34 23.27
CA ARG A 13 2.67 -19.69 22.69
C ARG A 13 3.61 -19.19 23.78
N THR A 14 4.78 -19.81 23.83
CA THR A 14 5.96 -19.24 24.49
C THR A 14 6.42 -18.00 23.74
N THR A 15 7.21 -17.17 24.41
CA THR A 15 7.86 -15.99 23.81
C THR A 15 8.67 -16.34 22.56
N GLU A 16 9.26 -17.54 22.52
CA GLU A 16 10.03 -18.05 21.38
C GLU A 16 9.18 -18.30 20.13
N PHE A 17 8.02 -18.97 20.26
CA PHE A 17 7.12 -19.20 19.12
C PHE A 17 6.55 -17.88 18.58
N GLU A 18 6.28 -16.91 19.45
CA GLU A 18 5.82 -15.58 19.05
C GLU A 18 6.90 -14.78 18.30
N ALA A 19 8.16 -14.88 18.73
CA ALA A 19 9.29 -14.29 18.01
C ALA A 19 9.46 -14.92 16.62
N LYS A 20 9.45 -16.26 16.53
CA LYS A 20 9.54 -16.98 15.26
C LYS A 20 8.39 -16.64 14.30
N ALA A 21 7.15 -16.60 14.80
CA ALA A 21 5.99 -16.20 14.01
C ALA A 21 6.11 -14.75 13.51
N SER A 22 6.70 -13.87 14.31
CA SER A 22 6.92 -12.47 13.92
C SER A 22 7.98 -12.34 12.84
N GLN A 23 9.08 -13.10 12.94
CA GLN A 23 10.11 -13.16 11.91
C GLN A 23 9.55 -13.67 10.57
N ILE A 24 8.79 -14.77 10.58
CA ILE A 24 8.17 -15.32 9.35
C ILE A 24 7.18 -14.33 8.74
N ARG A 25 6.40 -13.61 9.56
CA ARG A 25 5.49 -12.56 9.07
C ARG A 25 6.24 -11.41 8.42
N LEU A 26 7.38 -10.99 8.98
CA LEU A 26 8.21 -9.94 8.40
C LEU A 26 8.74 -10.35 7.03
N GLU A 27 9.33 -11.53 6.92
CA GLU A 27 9.85 -12.07 5.65
C GLU A 27 8.72 -12.26 4.61
N LEU A 28 7.53 -12.67 5.06
CA LEU A 28 6.36 -12.77 4.19
C LEU A 28 5.87 -11.39 3.72
N CYS A 29 5.84 -10.39 4.61
CA CYS A 29 5.51 -9.00 4.26
C CYS A 29 6.46 -8.45 3.18
N GLU A 30 7.77 -8.64 3.35
CA GLU A 30 8.80 -8.19 2.41
C GLU A 30 8.57 -8.81 1.03
N ASN A 31 8.56 -10.15 0.97
CA ASN A 31 8.40 -10.88 -0.30
C ASN A 31 7.10 -10.52 -1.04
N LEU A 32 5.97 -10.44 -0.33
CA LEU A 32 4.68 -10.11 -0.96
C LEU A 32 4.63 -8.63 -1.37
N SER A 33 5.25 -7.72 -0.62
CA SER A 33 5.35 -6.30 -0.98
C SER A 33 6.22 -6.11 -2.22
N ASP A 34 7.33 -6.84 -2.33
CA ASP A 34 8.19 -6.82 -3.51
C ASP A 34 7.43 -7.30 -4.75
N ILE A 35 6.70 -8.42 -4.65
CA ILE A 35 5.87 -8.90 -5.77
C ILE A 35 4.81 -7.87 -6.17
N LEU A 36 4.15 -7.22 -5.19
CA LEU A 36 3.18 -6.16 -5.45
C LEU A 36 3.80 -4.99 -6.22
N LEU A 37 5.04 -4.61 -5.92
CA LEU A 37 5.68 -3.44 -6.53
C LEU A 37 6.41 -3.75 -7.83
N CYS A 38 6.93 -4.97 -8.00
CA CYS A 38 7.65 -5.38 -9.20
C CYS A 38 6.73 -5.68 -10.38
N ASP A 39 5.61 -6.38 -10.16
CA ASP A 39 4.68 -6.75 -11.23
C ASP A 39 3.22 -6.75 -10.71
N PRO A 40 2.52 -5.60 -10.83
CA PRO A 40 1.12 -5.48 -10.41
C PRO A 40 0.16 -6.44 -11.13
N THR A 41 0.49 -6.86 -12.36
CA THR A 41 -0.34 -7.79 -13.14
C THR A 41 -0.28 -9.19 -12.55
N VAL A 42 0.93 -9.69 -12.31
CA VAL A 42 1.16 -10.96 -11.60
C VAL A 42 0.57 -10.88 -10.19
N ALA A 43 0.77 -9.78 -9.48
CA ALA A 43 0.24 -9.60 -8.13
C ALA A 43 -1.30 -9.71 -8.09
N THR A 44 -1.97 -9.14 -9.10
CA THR A 44 -3.42 -9.27 -9.27
C THR A 44 -3.83 -10.70 -9.58
N GLN A 45 -3.14 -11.36 -10.52
CA GLN A 45 -3.45 -12.72 -10.95
C GLN A 45 -3.38 -13.73 -9.79
N TYR A 46 -2.39 -13.58 -8.90
CA TYR A 46 -2.17 -14.48 -7.77
C TYR A 46 -2.75 -14.00 -6.44
N ASP A 47 -3.57 -12.93 -6.47
CA ASP A 47 -4.21 -12.29 -5.33
C ASP A 47 -3.25 -12.00 -4.17
N VAL A 48 -2.09 -11.44 -4.51
CA VAL A 48 -0.98 -11.19 -3.58
C VAL A 48 -1.40 -10.21 -2.49
N ALA A 49 -2.22 -9.21 -2.81
CA ALA A 49 -2.75 -8.27 -1.82
C ALA A 49 -3.61 -8.95 -0.74
N ALA A 50 -4.47 -9.91 -1.11
CA ALA A 50 -5.27 -10.65 -0.12
C ALA A 50 -4.44 -11.66 0.68
N LYS A 51 -3.38 -12.22 0.08
CA LYS A 51 -2.42 -13.06 0.80
C LYS A 51 -1.64 -12.26 1.83
N LEU A 52 -1.16 -11.07 1.45
CA LEU A 52 -0.50 -10.13 2.36
C LEU A 52 -1.42 -9.78 3.53
N TRP A 53 -2.68 -9.43 3.25
CA TRP A 53 -3.66 -9.12 4.28
C TRP A 53 -3.89 -10.29 5.24
N ARG A 54 -4.30 -11.45 4.73
CA ARG A 54 -4.65 -12.60 5.56
C ARG A 54 -3.45 -13.18 6.31
N GLY A 55 -2.36 -13.43 5.58
CA GLY A 55 -1.17 -14.10 6.11
C GLY A 55 -0.35 -13.24 7.06
N CYS A 56 -0.32 -11.91 6.87
CA CYS A 56 0.53 -11.05 7.69
C CYS A 56 -0.25 -10.29 8.77
N PHE A 57 -1.46 -9.82 8.48
CA PHE A 57 -2.14 -8.82 9.31
C PHE A 57 -3.41 -9.32 9.97
N TYR A 58 -4.40 -9.77 9.18
CA TYR A 58 -5.74 -10.06 9.66
C TYR A 58 -5.77 -11.08 10.80
N ASP A 59 -5.15 -12.24 10.60
CA ASP A 59 -5.14 -13.32 11.59
C ASP A 59 -4.48 -12.86 12.90
N ARG A 60 -3.41 -12.06 12.80
CA ARG A 60 -2.72 -11.51 13.97
C ARG A 60 -3.55 -10.48 14.71
N ILE A 61 -4.28 -9.61 14.00
CA ILE A 61 -5.21 -8.64 14.59
C ILE A 61 -6.33 -9.38 15.33
N VAL A 62 -6.95 -10.38 14.69
CA VAL A 62 -8.00 -11.21 15.29
C VAL A 62 -7.49 -11.93 16.53
N GLU A 63 -6.28 -12.51 16.49
CA GLU A 63 -5.63 -13.16 17.62
C GLU A 63 -5.48 -12.19 18.81
N LEU A 64 -4.88 -11.02 18.58
CA LEU A 64 -4.62 -10.02 19.62
C LEU A 64 -5.92 -9.50 20.24
N ARG A 65 -6.91 -9.14 19.42
CA ARG A 65 -8.24 -8.72 19.90
C ARG A 65 -8.94 -9.82 20.70
N GLY A 66 -8.79 -11.07 20.27
CA GLY A 66 -9.26 -12.24 21.01
C GLY A 66 -8.60 -12.38 22.38
N ARG A 67 -7.27 -12.18 22.47
CA ARG A 67 -6.53 -12.19 23.74
C ARG A 67 -7.00 -11.07 24.67
N ILE A 68 -7.16 -9.84 24.17
CA ILE A 68 -7.69 -8.71 24.94
C ILE A 68 -9.08 -9.05 25.49
N SER A 69 -9.96 -9.57 24.65
CA SER A 69 -11.34 -9.94 25.03
C SER A 69 -11.42 -11.09 26.05
N ARG A 70 -10.43 -12.00 26.06
CA ARG A 70 -10.35 -13.06 27.07
C ARG A 70 -9.79 -12.53 28.39
N ALA A 71 -8.72 -11.74 28.33
CA ALA A 71 -8.13 -11.10 29.50
C ALA A 71 -9.15 -10.18 30.21
N SER A 72 -9.95 -9.41 29.45
CA SER A 72 -10.96 -8.51 30.00
C SER A 72 -12.10 -9.25 30.72
N ARG A 73 -12.43 -10.47 30.30
CA ARG A 73 -13.48 -11.31 30.89
C ARG A 73 -13.00 -12.23 32.01
N SER A 74 -11.68 -12.38 32.19
CA SER A 74 -11.14 -13.20 33.27
C SER A 74 -11.59 -12.67 34.64
N LYS A 75 -12.24 -13.55 35.43
CA LYS A 75 -12.68 -13.29 36.81
C LYS A 75 -11.69 -13.78 37.86
N SER A 76 -10.75 -14.66 37.48
CA SER A 76 -9.84 -15.34 38.40
C SER A 76 -8.56 -14.57 38.69
N MET A 77 -8.29 -13.48 37.96
CA MET A 77 -7.05 -12.70 38.12
C MET A 77 -7.23 -11.54 39.11
N ASP A 78 -6.15 -11.20 39.81
CA ASP A 78 -6.05 -9.97 40.58
C ASP A 78 -6.31 -8.74 39.67
N LYS A 79 -6.97 -7.72 40.22
CA LYS A 79 -7.35 -6.51 39.46
C LYS A 79 -6.12 -5.78 38.90
N GLY A 80 -5.04 -5.72 39.66
CA GLY A 80 -3.79 -5.05 39.25
C GLY A 80 -3.10 -5.80 38.12
N GLU A 81 -2.95 -7.11 38.26
CA GLU A 81 -2.34 -7.98 37.24
C GLU A 81 -3.13 -7.96 35.94
N LYS A 82 -4.47 -8.08 36.03
CA LYS A 82 -5.37 -8.00 34.88
C LYS A 82 -5.19 -6.70 34.10
N LYS A 83 -5.15 -5.55 34.79
CA LYS A 83 -4.95 -4.25 34.16
C LYS A 83 -3.61 -4.18 33.44
N LYS A 84 -2.53 -4.69 34.06
CA LYS A 84 -1.19 -4.71 33.45
C LYS A 84 -1.15 -5.54 32.16
N ILE A 85 -1.77 -6.73 32.16
CA ILE A 85 -1.83 -7.59 30.96
C ILE A 85 -2.64 -6.93 29.84
N LEU A 86 -3.79 -6.36 30.17
CA LEU A 86 -4.63 -5.67 29.19
C LEU A 86 -3.88 -4.51 28.52
N MET A 87 -3.27 -3.63 29.32
CA MET A 87 -2.48 -2.52 28.80
C MET A 87 -1.32 -3.00 27.91
N GLY A 88 -0.66 -4.09 28.27
CA GLY A 88 0.39 -4.69 27.46
C GLY A 88 -0.11 -5.17 26.10
N LEU A 89 -1.23 -5.90 26.08
CA LEU A 89 -1.82 -6.42 24.85
C LEU A 89 -2.37 -5.31 23.94
N GLU A 90 -3.01 -4.30 24.52
CA GLU A 90 -3.51 -3.12 23.78
C GLU A 90 -2.36 -2.36 23.14
N LYS A 91 -1.27 -2.11 23.89
CA LYS A 91 -0.06 -1.49 23.35
C LYS A 91 0.54 -2.29 22.20
N THR A 92 0.62 -3.62 22.33
CA THR A 92 1.11 -4.49 21.26
C THR A 92 0.22 -4.42 20.02
N LEU A 93 -1.11 -4.41 20.18
CA LEU A 93 -2.04 -4.27 19.06
C LEU A 93 -1.90 -2.91 18.36
N GLN A 94 -1.84 -1.81 19.12
CA GLN A 94 -1.67 -0.47 18.57
C GLN A 94 -0.36 -0.32 17.80
N GLN A 95 0.75 -0.84 18.35
CA GLN A 95 2.03 -0.84 17.65
C GLN A 95 1.93 -1.62 16.33
N PHE A 96 1.34 -2.82 16.36
CA PHE A 96 1.18 -3.66 15.19
C PHE A 96 0.31 -2.99 14.10
N LEU A 97 -0.80 -2.36 14.49
CA LEU A 97 -1.66 -1.60 13.57
C LEU A 97 -0.92 -0.40 12.98
N SER A 98 -0.16 0.36 13.78
CA SER A 98 0.61 1.50 13.30
C SER A 98 1.65 1.10 12.25
N GLU A 99 2.38 0.00 12.47
CA GLU A 99 3.35 -0.53 11.50
C GLU A 99 2.67 -1.01 10.21
N ALA A 100 1.55 -1.72 10.32
CA ALA A 100 0.75 -2.14 9.17
C ALA A 100 0.25 -0.94 8.36
N ILE A 101 -0.31 0.08 9.02
CA ILE A 101 -0.79 1.32 8.37
C ILE A 101 0.35 1.98 7.59
N LYS A 102 1.56 2.09 8.16
CA LYS A 102 2.73 2.67 7.46
C LYS A 102 3.08 1.90 6.17
N LEU A 103 3.07 0.57 6.21
CA LEU A 103 3.30 -0.24 5.01
C LEU A 103 2.22 0.02 3.96
N TYR A 104 0.94 0.01 4.34
CA TYR A 104 -0.15 0.25 3.39
C TYR A 104 -0.12 1.66 2.80
N VAL A 105 0.21 2.68 3.59
CA VAL A 105 0.44 4.05 3.10
C VAL A 105 1.56 4.07 2.05
N TYR A 106 2.68 3.38 2.30
CA TYR A 106 3.78 3.28 1.36
C TYR A 106 3.36 2.59 0.05
N LEU A 107 2.70 1.43 0.13
CA LEU A 107 2.23 0.68 -1.03
C LEU A 107 1.24 1.49 -1.87
N ILE A 108 0.28 2.16 -1.22
CA ILE A 108 -0.68 3.04 -1.90
C ILE A 108 0.04 4.16 -2.64
N GLY A 109 0.98 4.86 -1.99
CA GLY A 109 1.74 5.94 -2.64
C GLY A 109 2.51 5.46 -3.87
N LYS A 110 3.06 4.23 -3.83
CA LYS A 110 3.71 3.62 -5.01
C LYS A 110 2.71 3.34 -6.13
N TYR A 111 1.57 2.73 -5.82
CA TYR A 111 0.54 2.44 -6.82
C TYR A 111 -0.10 3.73 -7.41
N GLU A 112 -0.36 4.74 -6.59
CA GLU A 112 -0.83 6.06 -7.05
C GLU A 112 0.20 6.68 -8.01
N SER A 113 1.50 6.56 -7.72
CA SER A 113 2.55 7.06 -8.62
C SER A 113 2.65 6.32 -9.96
N MET A 114 2.21 5.06 -10.03
CA MET A 114 2.14 4.29 -11.28
C MET A 114 0.96 4.71 -12.18
N LEU A 115 -0.06 5.39 -11.61
CA LEU A 115 -1.23 5.87 -12.36
C LEU A 115 -1.05 7.27 -12.94
N VAL A 116 -0.14 8.07 -12.40
CA VAL A 116 0.14 9.41 -12.93
C VAL A 116 0.98 9.24 -14.19
N PRO A 117 0.55 9.76 -15.36
CA PRO A 117 1.37 9.75 -16.56
C PRO A 117 2.69 10.44 -16.21
N GLN A 118 3.81 9.75 -16.36
CA GLN A 118 5.11 10.43 -16.29
C GLN A 118 5.14 11.39 -17.47
N SER A 119 4.73 12.64 -17.23
CA SER A 119 4.83 13.71 -18.19
C SER A 119 6.26 13.68 -18.68
N THR A 120 6.44 13.31 -19.95
CA THR A 120 7.71 13.08 -20.62
C THR A 120 8.55 14.34 -20.43
N GLN A 121 9.31 14.39 -19.35
CA GLN A 121 10.11 15.56 -19.03
C GLN A 121 11.30 15.45 -19.96
N SER A 122 11.14 16.16 -21.07
CA SER A 122 12.08 16.46 -22.13
C SER A 122 13.49 15.97 -21.88
N GLN A 123 13.95 15.06 -22.73
CA GLN A 123 15.36 14.91 -23.05
C GLN A 123 15.89 16.24 -23.61
N SER A 124 16.15 17.20 -22.73
CA SER A 124 16.98 18.35 -23.03
C SER A 124 18.43 17.90 -22.82
N GLN A 125 18.95 17.12 -23.77
CA GLN A 125 20.37 16.83 -23.81
C GLN A 125 21.14 18.14 -24.04
N LEU A 126 21.96 18.47 -23.03
CA LEU A 126 23.30 19.06 -23.13
C LEU A 126 23.70 19.55 -24.52
N SER A 127 23.64 20.87 -24.72
CA SER A 127 24.60 21.58 -25.56
C SER A 127 25.65 22.21 -24.65
N TYR A 128 26.75 21.49 -24.40
CA TYR A 128 28.01 22.12 -24.03
C TYR A 128 28.62 22.73 -25.30
N GLN A 129 28.40 24.02 -25.52
CA GLN A 129 29.23 24.84 -26.39
C GLN A 129 29.70 26.05 -25.61
N SER A 130 30.98 26.02 -25.24
CA SER A 130 31.77 27.19 -24.91
C SER A 130 31.81 28.14 -26.11
N GLN A 131 31.51 29.42 -25.93
CA GLN A 131 32.32 30.53 -26.49
C GLN A 131 31.90 31.90 -25.96
N GLU A 132 32.91 32.76 -25.83
CA GLU A 132 32.92 34.11 -25.31
C GLU A 132 32.16 35.15 -26.17
N SER A 133 31.66 36.18 -25.47
CA SER A 133 31.68 37.62 -25.80
C SER A 133 31.43 38.10 -27.24
N ARG A 134 30.34 38.87 -27.45
CA ARG A 134 30.36 40.27 -27.98
C ARG A 134 28.96 40.90 -28.13
N SER A 135 28.97 42.22 -28.06
CA SER A 135 27.87 43.21 -27.97
C SER A 135 27.19 43.58 -29.29
N HIS A 136 26.02 44.27 -29.17
CA HIS A 136 25.21 44.97 -30.20
C HIS A 136 24.45 44.03 -31.18
N ASP A 137 23.24 44.28 -31.72
CA ASP A 137 22.47 45.50 -32.03
C ASP A 137 20.96 45.15 -32.20
N LYS A 138 20.10 46.17 -32.32
CA LYS A 138 18.65 46.18 -32.56
C LYS A 138 18.25 45.69 -33.97
N ARG A 139 17.11 44.96 -34.11
CA ARG A 139 15.98 45.20 -35.07
C ARG A 139 15.12 43.94 -35.32
N ASN A 140 13.84 44.05 -34.97
CA ASN A 140 12.65 43.87 -35.82
C ASN A 140 12.66 42.82 -36.96
N LYS A 141 11.85 41.75 -36.88
CA LYS A 141 11.03 41.26 -38.01
C LYS A 141 9.98 40.18 -37.66
N LYS A 142 8.73 40.57 -37.93
CA LYS A 142 7.54 39.84 -38.40
C LYS A 142 7.72 38.42 -38.99
N SER A 143 6.76 37.56 -38.62
CA SER A 143 6.03 36.59 -39.45
C SER A 143 6.72 35.30 -39.92
N SER A 144 6.19 34.15 -39.49
CA SER A 144 5.50 33.22 -40.41
C SER A 144 4.83 32.07 -39.65
N ASN A 145 3.59 31.79 -40.03
CA ASN A 145 2.79 30.66 -39.60
C ASN A 145 3.45 29.36 -40.08
N GLY A 146 4.00 28.58 -39.15
CA GLY A 146 4.43 27.20 -39.38
C GLY A 146 3.24 26.27 -39.19
N ALA A 147 2.85 25.60 -40.27
CA ALA A 147 1.78 24.62 -40.31
C ALA A 147 2.00 23.49 -39.29
N LEU A 148 1.01 23.31 -38.40
CA LEU A 148 0.86 22.16 -37.52
C LEU A 148 0.60 20.91 -38.37
N LEU A 149 1.68 20.23 -38.78
CA LEU A 149 1.63 18.85 -39.22
C LEU A 149 1.22 17.98 -38.02
N LEU A 150 -0.06 17.63 -37.98
CA LEU A 150 -0.61 16.62 -37.08
C LEU A 150 0.05 15.27 -37.42
N SER A 151 1.10 14.94 -36.68
CA SER A 151 1.66 13.59 -36.68
C SER A 151 0.58 12.60 -36.23
N PRO A 152 0.41 11.45 -36.90
CA PRO A 152 -0.55 10.44 -36.49
C PRO A 152 -0.21 9.94 -35.07
N PRO A 153 -1.22 9.59 -34.25
CA PRO A 153 -1.01 9.05 -32.92
C PRO A 153 -0.18 7.76 -33.04
N SER A 154 1.06 7.82 -32.55
CA SER A 154 1.94 6.67 -32.44
C SER A 154 1.28 5.59 -31.60
N SER A 155 1.27 4.36 -32.10
CA SER A 155 0.65 3.15 -31.57
C SER A 155 1.20 2.62 -30.22
N ASP A 156 1.72 3.51 -29.37
CA ASP A 156 2.34 3.18 -28.08
C ASP A 156 1.34 3.19 -26.89
N ASP A 157 0.05 3.44 -27.16
CA ASP A 157 -1.03 3.49 -26.15
C ASP A 157 -1.35 2.10 -25.53
N SER A 158 -0.86 1.02 -26.14
CA SER A 158 -1.08 -0.35 -25.68
C SER A 158 -0.39 -0.67 -24.35
N THR A 159 0.78 -0.09 -24.07
CA THR A 159 1.54 -0.37 -22.85
C THR A 159 0.88 0.23 -21.60
N HIS A 160 0.27 1.41 -21.74
CA HIS A 160 -0.41 2.10 -20.63
C HIS A 160 -1.66 1.33 -20.16
N PHE A 161 -2.40 0.73 -21.10
CA PHE A 161 -3.57 -0.07 -20.80
C PHE A 161 -3.23 -1.34 -19.99
N VAL A 162 -2.12 -2.02 -20.32
CA VAL A 162 -1.69 -3.24 -19.62
C VAL A 162 -1.28 -2.96 -18.17
N VAL A 163 -0.59 -1.85 -17.92
CA VAL A 163 -0.20 -1.45 -16.56
C VAL A 163 -1.43 -1.14 -15.70
N ALA A 164 -2.40 -0.41 -16.24
CA ALA A 164 -3.65 -0.10 -15.53
C ALA A 164 -4.43 -1.37 -15.12
N GLN A 165 -4.33 -2.45 -15.90
CA GLN A 165 -5.05 -3.70 -15.66
C GLN A 165 -4.62 -4.41 -14.37
N GLY A 166 -3.35 -4.31 -13.96
CA GLY A 166 -2.86 -4.84 -12.68
C GLY A 166 -2.91 -3.81 -11.54
N VAL A 167 -2.64 -2.54 -11.85
CA VAL A 167 -2.52 -1.48 -10.84
C VAL A 167 -3.86 -1.16 -10.18
N ILE A 168 -4.93 -0.95 -10.96
CA ILE A 168 -6.23 -0.52 -10.41
C ILE A 168 -6.85 -1.58 -9.48
N PRO A 169 -6.99 -2.87 -9.87
CA PRO A 169 -7.60 -3.87 -9.00
C PRO A 169 -6.82 -4.10 -7.70
N THR A 170 -5.49 -4.02 -7.77
CA THR A 170 -4.64 -4.19 -6.59
C THR A 170 -4.71 -2.97 -5.68
N LEU A 171 -4.62 -1.75 -6.22
CA LEU A 171 -4.79 -0.50 -5.45
C LEU A 171 -6.15 -0.47 -4.74
N TYR A 172 -7.22 -0.85 -5.44
CA TYR A 172 -8.55 -1.00 -4.85
C TYR A 172 -8.53 -1.91 -3.61
N ARG A 173 -7.93 -3.11 -3.70
CA ARG A 173 -7.85 -4.05 -2.57
C ARG A 173 -7.01 -3.49 -1.42
N ILE A 174 -5.88 -2.87 -1.72
CA ILE A 174 -4.99 -2.30 -0.70
C ILE A 174 -5.69 -1.15 0.05
N LEU A 175 -6.48 -0.32 -0.64
CA LEU A 175 -7.28 0.74 0.00
C LEU A 175 -8.37 0.18 0.93
N ILE A 176 -9.01 -0.92 0.55
CA ILE A 176 -9.98 -1.59 1.42
C ILE A 176 -9.30 -2.07 2.71
N HIS A 177 -8.18 -2.77 2.59
CA HIS A 177 -7.44 -3.25 3.77
C HIS A 177 -6.90 -2.09 4.62
N GLN A 178 -6.50 -0.97 4.01
CA GLN A 178 -6.11 0.23 4.76
C GLN A 178 -7.30 0.78 5.55
N GLY A 179 -8.49 0.84 4.95
CA GLY A 179 -9.71 1.22 5.67
C GLY A 179 -10.01 0.28 6.84
N ASP A 180 -9.81 -1.02 6.66
CA ASP A 180 -9.98 -2.02 7.73
C ASP A 180 -8.98 -1.78 8.87
N LEU A 181 -7.72 -1.47 8.55
CA LEU A 181 -6.69 -1.14 9.54
C LEU A 181 -7.06 0.10 10.36
N TYR A 182 -7.47 1.19 9.71
CA TYR A 182 -7.92 2.39 10.41
C TYR A 182 -9.16 2.13 11.27
N ARG A 183 -10.10 1.30 10.80
CA ARG A 183 -11.26 0.87 11.59
C ARG A 183 -10.85 0.07 12.83
N TYR A 184 -9.84 -0.79 12.73
CA TYR A 184 -9.31 -1.52 13.88
C TYR A 184 -8.54 -0.63 14.85
N ASP A 185 -7.90 0.43 14.36
CA ASP A 185 -7.20 1.44 15.16
C ASP A 185 -8.16 2.46 15.83
N GLY A 186 -9.39 2.54 15.33
CA GLY A 186 -10.44 3.46 15.83
C GLY A 186 -10.49 4.80 15.11
N ASP A 187 -9.70 5.00 14.05
CA ASP A 187 -9.72 6.20 13.20
C ASP A 187 -10.74 6.05 12.07
N PHE A 188 -12.03 6.25 12.40
CA PHE A 188 -13.12 6.08 11.44
C PHE A 188 -13.09 7.10 10.30
N THR A 189 -12.55 8.30 10.54
CA THR A 189 -12.42 9.34 9.52
C THR A 189 -11.45 8.91 8.42
N MET A 190 -10.29 8.38 8.82
CA MET A 190 -9.32 7.86 7.87
C MET A 190 -9.83 6.58 7.19
N ALA A 191 -10.55 5.72 7.92
CA ALA A 191 -11.18 4.54 7.34
C ALA A 191 -12.17 4.92 6.22
N GLU A 192 -13.08 5.87 6.49
CA GLU A 192 -14.04 6.38 5.50
C GLU A 192 -13.35 6.97 4.27
N SER A 193 -12.28 7.75 4.48
CA SER A 193 -11.47 8.30 3.40
C SER A 193 -10.88 7.20 2.50
N SER A 194 -10.30 6.15 3.09
CA SER A 194 -9.77 5.00 2.34
C SER A 194 -10.86 4.26 1.55
N TYR A 195 -12.02 3.99 2.16
CA TYR A 195 -13.15 3.35 1.46
C TYR A 195 -13.72 4.22 0.34
N SER A 196 -13.80 5.54 0.55
CA SER A 196 -14.24 6.51 -0.47
C SER A 196 -13.29 6.55 -1.66
N LYS A 197 -11.97 6.46 -1.44
CA LYS A 197 -11.01 6.31 -2.54
C LYS A 197 -11.20 4.98 -3.28
N ALA A 198 -11.39 3.88 -2.55
CA ALA A 198 -11.62 2.57 -3.16
C ALA A 198 -12.89 2.55 -4.03
N SER A 199 -13.99 3.13 -3.55
CA SER A 199 -15.27 3.17 -4.30
C SER A 199 -15.16 3.96 -5.60
N LYS A 200 -14.37 5.04 -5.63
CA LYS A 200 -14.09 5.82 -6.83
C LYS A 200 -13.27 5.05 -7.87
N LEU A 201 -12.37 4.17 -7.43
CA LEU A 201 -11.53 3.37 -8.35
C LEU A 201 -12.31 2.23 -9.03
N ALA A 202 -13.31 1.67 -8.36
CA ALA A 202 -14.10 0.56 -8.88
C ALA A 202 -15.60 0.76 -8.59
N PRO A 203 -16.27 1.71 -9.25
CA PRO A 203 -17.69 1.97 -9.04
C PRO A 203 -18.51 0.71 -9.34
N GLY A 204 -19.48 0.41 -8.48
CA GLY A 204 -20.32 -0.78 -8.60
C GLY A 204 -19.81 -2.03 -7.86
N LYS A 205 -18.61 -1.98 -7.25
CA LYS A 205 -18.24 -2.98 -6.23
C LYS A 205 -18.90 -2.62 -4.91
N GLY A 206 -19.63 -3.57 -4.30
CA GLY A 206 -20.39 -3.33 -3.07
C GLY A 206 -19.55 -3.22 -1.80
N ASN A 207 -18.35 -3.80 -1.77
CA ASN A 207 -17.54 -3.92 -0.55
C ASN A 207 -17.24 -2.58 0.17
N PRO A 208 -16.93 -1.47 -0.52
CA PRO A 208 -16.66 -0.18 0.15
C PRO A 208 -17.90 0.45 0.82
N TYR A 209 -19.11 -0.05 0.52
CA TYR A 209 -20.38 0.47 1.03
C TYR A 209 -20.99 -0.40 2.14
N ASN A 210 -20.37 -1.56 2.42
CA ASN A 210 -20.77 -2.49 3.49
C ASN A 210 -20.12 -2.10 4.82
#